data_AF-A0A1V6FVP6-F1
#
_entry.id   AF-A0A1V6FVP6-F1
#
_cell.length_a   1.000
_cell.length_b   1.000
_cell.length_c   1.000
_cell.angle_alpha   90.00
_cell.angle_beta   90.00
_cell.angle_gamma   90.00
#
_symmetry.space_group_name_H-M   'P 1'
#
loop_
_entity.id
_entity.type
_entity.pdbx_description
1 polymer ?
#
loop_
_entity_poly.entity_id
_entity_poly.type
_entity_poly.pdbx_seq_one_letter_code
_entity_poly.pdbx_strand_id
1 'polypeptide(L)'
;MKDYDIFTEKWLRECYRVMKPTGCFWVIGTYHNIYRIGAIMQNLGFWILNDIIWIKTNPMPNFKGTRFNNAHENLIWATKSKSSNYTFHYHSMKVMNDDIQMRSDWLIPICQGEERIKINGQKAHSTQKPAELLYRIIISTSNPGDIVLDPFSGSGTTAAVAKRLGRKYIAFEKEALYVKISQERVQKIIPIEKPLLEYLIEKRNPKVPFGNLIEKSYVKIGEFLYSNNCLYSAQVMADSSINYNGEVGSIHKISALILGKTNNNGWGFWFVKRDNTLVSINDLRHQYEQEQLRVTKSDIIQEIIFNYQ
;
A
#
# COMPACT_ATOMS: atom_id res chain seq x y z
N MET A 1 -16.20 32.13 -7.73
CA MET A 1 -14.99 31.36 -7.37
C MET A 1 -14.87 31.17 -5.86
N LYS A 2 -15.02 32.23 -5.05
CA LYS A 2 -15.06 32.14 -3.57
C LYS A 2 -16.07 31.14 -3.02
N ASP A 3 -17.28 31.05 -3.59
CA ASP A 3 -18.30 30.09 -3.14
C ASP A 3 -17.86 28.64 -3.32
N TYR A 4 -17.11 28.34 -4.38
CA TYR A 4 -16.56 27.01 -4.61
C TYR A 4 -15.51 26.65 -3.56
N ASP A 5 -14.70 27.60 -3.11
CA ASP A 5 -13.72 27.37 -2.05
C ASP A 5 -14.39 27.11 -0.72
N ILE A 6 -15.40 27.92 -0.38
CA ILE A 6 -16.18 27.75 0.86
C ILE A 6 -16.86 26.37 0.85
N PHE A 7 -17.47 25.99 -0.28
CA PHE A 7 -18.02 24.65 -0.45
C PHE A 7 -16.94 23.58 -0.28
N THR A 8 -15.79 23.76 -0.93
CA THR A 8 -14.68 22.80 -0.95
C THR A 8 -14.10 22.57 0.44
N GLU A 9 -13.87 23.65 1.18
CA GLU A 9 -13.37 23.59 2.54
C GLU A 9 -14.37 22.87 3.47
N LYS A 10 -15.67 23.15 3.35
CA LYS A 10 -16.71 22.54 4.19
C LYS A 10 -16.70 21.01 4.08
N TRP A 11 -16.77 20.47 2.86
CA TRP A 11 -16.82 19.02 2.70
C TRP A 11 -15.47 18.35 3.01
N LEU A 12 -14.34 18.98 2.67
CA LEU A 12 -13.01 18.46 3.03
C LEU A 12 -12.82 18.40 4.54
N ARG A 13 -13.29 19.40 5.28
CA ARG A 13 -13.22 19.45 6.75
C ARG A 13 -14.00 18.30 7.38
N GLU A 14 -15.19 17.99 6.87
CA GLU A 14 -15.96 16.83 7.34
C GLU A 14 -15.28 15.51 7.00
N CYS A 15 -14.74 15.36 5.79
CA CYS A 15 -13.95 14.18 5.44
C CYS A 15 -12.72 14.02 6.35
N TYR A 16 -11.98 15.11 6.61
CA TYR A 16 -10.83 15.12 7.51
C TYR A 16 -11.21 14.72 8.94
N ARG A 17 -12.37 15.19 9.43
CA ARG A 17 -12.90 14.87 10.75
C ARG A 17 -13.16 13.37 10.91
N VAL A 18 -13.85 12.74 9.94
CA VAL A 18 -14.24 11.31 10.03
C VAL A 18 -13.13 10.34 9.62
N MET A 19 -12.12 10.80 8.89
CA MET A 19 -10.99 9.98 8.44
C MET A 19 -10.15 9.52 9.64
N LYS A 20 -9.85 8.22 9.69
CA LYS A 20 -8.94 7.63 10.70
C LYS A 20 -7.53 8.24 10.59
N PRO A 21 -6.73 8.27 11.67
CA PRO A 21 -5.33 8.74 11.60
C PRO A 21 -4.45 7.98 10.60
N THR A 22 -4.77 6.71 10.34
CA THR A 22 -4.10 5.81 9.38
C THR A 22 -4.76 5.79 8.00
N GLY A 23 -5.82 6.59 7.79
CA GLY A 23 -6.58 6.59 6.55
C GLY A 23 -5.82 7.20 5.39
N CYS A 24 -6.23 6.82 4.17
CA CYS A 24 -5.86 7.47 2.92
C CYS A 24 -7.05 8.29 2.40
N PHE A 25 -6.75 9.40 1.75
CA PHE A 25 -7.73 10.28 1.12
C PHE A 25 -7.38 10.48 -0.34
N TRP A 26 -8.38 10.38 -1.21
CA TRP A 26 -8.25 10.56 -2.65
C TRP A 26 -9.27 11.57 -3.14
N VAL A 27 -8.82 12.51 -3.96
CA VAL A 27 -9.71 13.43 -4.69
C VAL A 27 -9.26 13.53 -6.14
N ILE A 28 -10.21 13.64 -7.06
CA ILE A 28 -9.96 13.75 -8.49
C ILE A 28 -10.56 15.05 -9.03
N GLY A 29 -9.86 15.68 -9.95
CA GLY A 29 -10.31 16.90 -10.59
C GLY A 29 -9.60 17.15 -11.91
N THR A 30 -10.01 18.23 -12.57
CA THR A 30 -9.35 18.74 -13.78
C THR A 30 -8.64 20.04 -13.44
N TYR A 31 -7.95 20.65 -14.40
CA TYR A 31 -7.33 21.97 -14.22
C TYR A 31 -8.32 23.06 -13.76
N HIS A 32 -9.63 22.89 -13.97
CA HIS A 32 -10.65 23.85 -13.53
C HIS A 32 -10.75 23.97 -12.00
N ASN A 33 -10.42 22.91 -11.25
CA ASN A 33 -10.67 22.87 -9.81
C ASN A 33 -9.55 22.25 -8.97
N ILE A 34 -8.73 21.34 -9.53
CA ILE A 34 -7.82 20.52 -8.72
C ILE A 34 -6.78 21.33 -7.95
N TYR A 35 -6.32 22.45 -8.50
CA TYR A 35 -5.37 23.35 -7.82
C TYR A 35 -5.98 24.00 -6.57
N ARG A 36 -7.27 24.34 -6.62
CA ARG A 36 -7.98 24.95 -5.48
C ARG A 36 -8.20 23.92 -4.38
N ILE A 37 -8.63 22.72 -4.78
CA ILE A 37 -8.81 21.58 -3.87
C ILE A 37 -7.49 21.25 -3.17
N GLY A 38 -6.40 21.12 -3.91
CA GLY A 38 -5.07 20.81 -3.36
C GLY A 38 -4.60 21.85 -2.33
N ALA A 39 -4.74 23.14 -2.64
CA ALA A 39 -4.39 24.21 -1.72
C ALA A 39 -5.21 24.18 -0.43
N ILE A 40 -6.53 23.98 -0.53
CA ILE A 40 -7.43 23.90 0.64
C ILE A 40 -7.10 22.65 1.47
N MET A 41 -6.81 21.50 0.84
CA MET A 41 -6.38 20.29 1.55
C MET A 41 -5.13 20.54 2.40
N GLN A 42 -4.11 21.18 1.83
CA GLN A 42 -2.89 21.48 2.59
C GLN A 42 -3.17 22.45 3.75
N ASN A 43 -4.01 23.47 3.54
CA ASN A 43 -4.42 24.39 4.60
C ASN A 43 -5.20 23.71 5.73
N LEU A 44 -5.96 22.65 5.44
CA LEU A 44 -6.68 21.84 6.42
C LEU A 44 -5.79 20.81 7.14
N GLY A 45 -4.52 20.68 6.75
CA GLY A 45 -3.54 19.80 7.39
C GLY A 45 -3.40 18.42 6.76
N PHE A 46 -4.03 18.15 5.61
CA PHE A 46 -3.73 16.95 4.83
C PHE A 46 -2.26 16.95 4.40
N TRP A 47 -1.63 15.78 4.43
CA TRP A 47 -0.29 15.59 3.89
C TRP A 47 -0.39 14.88 2.54
N ILE A 48 -0.12 15.61 1.46
CA ILE A 48 -0.14 15.06 0.10
C ILE A 48 1.08 14.14 -0.08
N LEU A 49 0.82 12.91 -0.55
CA LEU A 49 1.84 11.91 -0.84
C LEU A 49 2.24 11.93 -2.32
N ASN A 50 1.24 11.88 -3.21
CA ASN A 50 1.43 11.95 -4.65
C ASN A 50 0.26 12.68 -5.30
N ASP A 51 0.55 13.44 -6.35
CA ASP A 51 -0.38 13.65 -7.44
C ASP A 51 -0.24 12.50 -8.46
N ILE A 52 -1.37 12.01 -8.96
CA ILE A 52 -1.45 10.93 -9.93
C ILE A 52 -2.21 11.44 -11.14
N ILE A 53 -1.63 11.26 -12.33
CA ILE A 53 -2.21 11.66 -13.60
C ILE A 53 -2.94 10.45 -14.18
N TRP A 54 -4.27 10.53 -14.30
CA TRP A 54 -5.02 9.57 -15.10
C TRP A 54 -4.99 10.00 -16.56
N ILE A 55 -4.20 9.29 -17.36
CA ILE A 55 -4.11 9.46 -18.81
C ILE A 55 -5.23 8.63 -19.47
N LYS A 56 -6.13 9.34 -20.15
CA LYS A 56 -7.24 8.75 -20.89
C LYS A 56 -6.70 8.21 -22.20
N THR A 57 -6.83 6.91 -22.44
CA THR A 57 -6.36 6.27 -23.70
C THR A 57 -7.26 6.59 -24.89
N ASN A 58 -8.52 6.93 -24.64
CA ASN A 58 -9.55 7.27 -25.62
C ASN A 58 -10.32 8.55 -25.24
N PRO A 59 -9.64 9.70 -25.12
CA PRO A 59 -10.27 10.96 -24.73
C PRO A 59 -11.18 11.48 -25.85
N MET A 60 -12.25 12.18 -25.47
CA MET A 60 -13.11 12.86 -26.44
C MET A 60 -12.30 13.93 -27.19
N PRO A 61 -12.27 13.93 -28.54
CA PRO A 61 -11.50 14.91 -29.30
C PRO A 61 -11.93 16.37 -29.06
N ASN A 62 -10.98 17.30 -29.20
CA ASN A 62 -11.29 18.72 -29.26
C ASN A 62 -11.68 19.12 -30.68
N PHE A 63 -12.99 19.18 -30.95
CA PHE A 63 -13.52 19.52 -32.28
C PHE A 63 -13.39 21.01 -32.65
N LYS A 64 -13.18 21.90 -31.68
CA LYS A 64 -13.06 23.34 -31.93
C LYS A 64 -11.63 23.75 -32.32
N GLY A 65 -10.62 22.90 -32.10
CA GLY A 65 -9.23 23.19 -32.47
C GLY A 65 -8.59 24.37 -31.73
N THR A 66 -9.18 24.85 -30.64
CA THR A 66 -8.73 26.07 -29.93
C THR A 66 -7.74 25.83 -28.80
N ARG A 67 -7.62 24.58 -28.34
CA ARG A 67 -6.80 24.16 -27.20
C ARG A 67 -6.32 22.72 -27.41
N PHE A 68 -5.31 22.31 -26.65
CA PHE A 68 -4.93 20.90 -26.55
C PHE A 68 -6.12 20.02 -26.12
N ASN A 69 -6.10 18.75 -26.53
CA ASN A 69 -7.12 17.79 -26.15
C ASN A 69 -7.04 17.51 -24.63
N ASN A 70 -8.18 17.53 -23.93
CA ASN A 70 -8.24 17.24 -22.50
C ASN A 70 -8.14 15.72 -22.25
N ALA A 71 -6.92 15.20 -22.35
CA ALA A 71 -6.61 13.79 -22.32
C ALA A 71 -6.25 13.23 -20.93
N HIS A 72 -6.38 14.02 -19.86
CA HIS A 72 -6.11 13.54 -18.50
C HIS A 72 -7.02 14.16 -17.43
N GLU A 73 -6.96 13.60 -16.23
CA GLU A 73 -7.42 14.21 -14.96
C GLU A 73 -6.36 13.99 -13.89
N ASN A 74 -6.35 14.84 -12.87
CA ASN A 74 -5.40 14.77 -11.77
C ASN A 74 -6.09 14.25 -10.51
N LEU A 75 -5.47 13.26 -9.87
CA LEU A 75 -5.84 12.75 -8.58
C LEU A 75 -4.81 13.23 -7.55
N ILE A 76 -5.26 13.53 -6.34
CA ILE A 76 -4.39 13.80 -5.20
C ILE A 76 -4.60 12.68 -4.20
N TRP A 77 -3.52 11.98 -3.84
CA TRP A 77 -3.46 11.03 -2.73
C TRP A 77 -2.83 11.71 -1.52
N ALA A 78 -3.53 11.71 -0.40
CA ALA A 78 -3.09 12.34 0.83
C ALA A 78 -3.42 11.50 2.07
N THR A 79 -2.76 11.83 3.17
CA THR A 79 -3.01 11.28 4.51
C THR A 79 -3.38 12.39 5.49
N LYS A 80 -3.76 12.00 6.71
CA LYS A 80 -4.23 12.95 7.72
C LYS A 80 -3.10 13.86 8.24
N SER A 81 -1.86 13.38 8.19
CA SER A 81 -0.67 14.11 8.65
C SER A 81 0.61 13.48 8.09
N LYS A 82 1.72 14.20 8.19
CA LYS A 82 3.06 13.70 7.80
C LYS A 82 3.49 12.44 8.55
N SER A 83 3.03 12.26 9.79
CA SER A 83 3.35 11.12 10.66
C SER A 83 2.33 9.99 10.57
N SER A 84 1.33 10.08 9.69
CA SER A 84 0.32 9.03 9.52
C SER A 84 0.97 7.71 9.09
N ASN A 85 0.66 6.62 9.79
CA ASN A 85 0.99 5.27 9.35
C ASN A 85 -0.13 4.76 8.45
N TYR A 86 -0.01 4.97 7.14
CA TYR A 86 -1.06 4.70 6.17
C TYR A 86 -0.86 3.38 5.43
N THR A 87 -1.95 2.84 4.88
CA THR A 87 -1.90 1.63 4.04
C THR A 87 -1.40 1.99 2.65
N PHE A 88 -0.35 1.29 2.22
CA PHE A 88 0.08 1.26 0.82
C PHE A 88 0.61 -0.13 0.46
N HIS A 89 -0.11 -0.82 -0.44
CA HIS A 89 0.25 -2.15 -0.92
C HIS A 89 1.29 -2.08 -2.04
N TYR A 90 2.52 -1.70 -1.68
CA TYR A 90 3.62 -1.47 -2.61
C TYR A 90 3.95 -2.70 -3.47
N HIS A 91 4.00 -3.89 -2.86
CA HIS A 91 4.39 -5.11 -3.57
C HIS A 91 3.31 -5.52 -4.59
N SER A 92 2.04 -5.37 -4.24
CA SER A 92 0.90 -5.62 -5.10
C SER A 92 0.88 -4.63 -6.27
N MET A 93 1.22 -3.36 -6.03
CA MET A 93 1.32 -2.37 -7.10
C MET A 93 2.52 -2.62 -8.02
N LYS A 94 3.61 -3.16 -7.48
CA LYS A 94 4.76 -3.59 -8.28
C LYS A 94 4.40 -4.78 -9.17
N VAL A 95 3.74 -5.80 -8.63
CA VAL A 95 3.25 -6.97 -9.41
C VAL A 95 2.24 -6.56 -10.48
N MET A 96 1.30 -5.67 -10.14
CA MET A 96 0.33 -5.14 -11.11
C MET A 96 0.97 -4.42 -12.30
N ASN A 97 2.22 -3.99 -12.16
CA ASN A 97 2.98 -3.25 -13.17
C ASN A 97 4.22 -4.06 -13.59
N ASP A 98 4.04 -5.37 -13.80
CA ASP A 98 5.04 -6.31 -14.31
C ASP A 98 6.36 -6.30 -13.52
N ASP A 99 6.23 -6.37 -12.20
CA ASP A 99 7.34 -6.31 -11.24
C ASP A 99 8.21 -5.03 -11.32
N ILE A 100 7.67 -3.97 -11.92
CA ILE A 100 8.25 -2.64 -11.93
C ILE A 100 7.42 -1.75 -11.01
N GLN A 101 8.09 -0.85 -10.27
CA GLN A 101 7.39 0.07 -9.38
C GLN A 101 6.32 0.87 -10.15
N MET A 102 5.07 0.81 -9.67
CA MET A 102 3.96 1.59 -10.20
C MET A 102 4.29 3.08 -10.18
N ARG A 103 4.05 3.74 -11.32
CA ARG A 103 4.31 5.16 -11.51
C ARG A 103 3.07 6.02 -11.18
N SER A 104 3.25 7.34 -11.20
CA SER A 104 2.19 8.32 -10.99
C SER A 104 1.38 8.64 -12.25
N ASP A 105 1.67 8.03 -13.39
CA ASP A 105 0.96 8.19 -14.67
C ASP A 105 0.21 6.90 -15.04
N TRP A 106 -1.12 6.93 -14.94
CA TRP A 106 -1.97 5.77 -15.11
C TRP A 106 -2.72 5.84 -16.43
N LEU A 107 -2.40 4.94 -17.36
CA LEU A 107 -3.12 4.78 -18.62
C LEU A 107 -4.37 3.91 -18.38
N ILE A 108 -5.55 4.52 -18.44
CA ILE A 108 -6.83 3.85 -18.23
C ILE A 108 -7.87 4.42 -19.21
N PRO A 109 -8.67 3.61 -19.92
CA PRO A 109 -9.73 4.11 -20.79
C PRO A 109 -10.85 4.83 -20.03
N ILE A 110 -11.59 5.69 -20.72
CA ILE A 110 -12.81 6.28 -20.17
C ILE A 110 -13.90 5.22 -19.98
N CYS A 111 -14.81 5.46 -19.05
CA CYS A 111 -15.97 4.59 -18.84
C CYS A 111 -16.91 4.60 -20.06
N GLN A 112 -16.98 3.45 -20.74
CA GLN A 112 -17.72 3.23 -21.98
C GLN A 112 -18.28 1.79 -22.05
N GLY A 113 -18.95 1.44 -23.15
CA GLY A 113 -19.49 0.09 -23.35
C GLY A 113 -20.55 -0.29 -22.32
N GLU A 114 -20.53 -1.54 -21.88
CA GLU A 114 -21.48 -2.12 -20.90
C GLU A 114 -21.30 -1.56 -19.49
N GLU A 115 -20.08 -1.12 -19.13
CA GLU A 115 -19.82 -0.51 -17.83
C GLU A 115 -20.57 0.82 -17.68
N ARG A 116 -20.80 1.52 -18.80
CA ARG A 116 -21.44 2.83 -18.82
C ARG A 116 -22.95 2.68 -18.62
N ILE A 117 -23.46 3.16 -17.50
CA ILE A 117 -24.88 3.05 -17.19
C ILE A 117 -25.69 3.96 -18.11
N LYS A 118 -26.72 3.39 -18.74
CA LYS A 118 -27.63 4.07 -19.64
C LYS A 118 -29.09 3.93 -19.19
N ILE A 119 -29.86 5.00 -19.35
CA ILE A 119 -31.32 5.00 -19.17
C ILE A 119 -31.92 5.43 -20.51
N ASN A 120 -32.83 4.64 -21.07
CA ASN A 120 -33.46 4.89 -22.37
C ASN A 120 -32.44 5.17 -23.49
N GLY A 121 -31.33 4.41 -23.51
CA GLY A 121 -30.25 4.56 -24.50
C GLY A 121 -29.31 5.75 -24.25
N GLN A 122 -29.62 6.66 -23.32
CA GLN A 122 -28.80 7.83 -23.00
C GLN A 122 -27.93 7.60 -21.75
N LYS A 123 -26.81 8.32 -21.66
CA LYS A 123 -25.89 8.25 -20.51
C LYS A 123 -26.63 8.70 -19.24
N ALA A 124 -26.72 7.82 -18.24
CA ALA A 124 -27.44 8.13 -17.01
C ALA A 124 -26.68 9.16 -16.14
N HIS A 125 -25.34 9.07 -16.11
CA HIS A 125 -24.48 10.01 -15.41
C HIS A 125 -23.42 10.57 -16.37
N SER A 126 -23.23 11.89 -16.34
CA SER A 126 -22.32 12.60 -17.26
C SER A 126 -20.85 12.26 -16.98
N THR A 127 -20.48 12.15 -15.69
CA THR A 127 -19.09 12.04 -15.22
C THR A 127 -18.77 10.71 -14.51
N GLN A 128 -19.47 9.61 -14.85
CA GLN A 128 -19.18 8.28 -14.31
C GLN A 128 -17.70 7.91 -14.53
N LYS A 129 -17.02 7.56 -13.45
CA LYS A 129 -15.61 7.13 -13.47
C LYS A 129 -15.47 5.64 -13.78
N PRO A 130 -14.41 5.22 -14.49
CA PRO A 130 -14.17 3.82 -14.82
C PRO A 130 -13.84 3.02 -13.56
N ALA A 131 -14.40 1.81 -13.44
CA ALA A 131 -14.19 0.92 -12.31
C ALA A 131 -12.71 0.53 -12.12
N GLU A 132 -11.94 0.48 -13.21
CA GLU A 132 -10.50 0.18 -13.18
C GLU A 132 -9.71 1.22 -12.36
N LEU A 133 -10.06 2.50 -12.48
CA LEU A 133 -9.42 3.57 -11.71
C LEU A 133 -9.65 3.38 -10.21
N LEU A 134 -10.91 3.10 -9.82
CA LEU A 134 -11.27 2.85 -8.43
C LEU A 134 -10.68 1.54 -7.90
N TYR A 135 -10.55 0.52 -8.76
CA TYR A 135 -9.91 -0.75 -8.41
C TYR A 135 -8.45 -0.54 -8.01
N ARG A 136 -7.71 0.24 -8.80
CA ARG A 136 -6.31 0.58 -8.50
C ARG A 136 -6.18 1.39 -7.21
N ILE A 137 -7.06 2.37 -6.98
CA ILE A 137 -7.10 3.16 -5.73
C ILE A 137 -7.38 2.27 -4.52
N ILE A 138 -8.43 1.45 -4.56
CA ILE A 138 -8.88 0.66 -3.42
C ILE A 138 -7.88 -0.44 -3.07
N ILE A 139 -7.33 -1.14 -4.07
CA ILE A 139 -6.30 -2.17 -3.81
C ILE A 139 -5.03 -1.52 -3.27
N SER A 140 -4.58 -0.39 -3.83
CA SER A 140 -3.32 0.21 -3.39
C SER A 140 -3.38 0.77 -1.96
N THR A 141 -4.53 1.24 -1.49
CA THR A 141 -4.60 2.07 -0.27
C THR A 141 -5.63 1.63 0.78
N SER A 142 -6.14 0.40 0.72
CA SER A 142 -7.03 -0.15 1.74
C SER A 142 -6.90 -1.66 1.88
N ASN A 143 -7.28 -2.22 3.03
CA ASN A 143 -7.35 -3.66 3.29
C ASN A 143 -8.78 -4.21 3.10
N PRO A 144 -8.94 -5.53 2.86
CA PRO A 144 -10.27 -6.15 2.93
C PRO A 144 -10.90 -5.88 4.29
N GLY A 145 -12.20 -5.58 4.30
CA GLY A 145 -12.94 -5.21 5.50
C GLY A 145 -12.86 -3.72 5.89
N ASP A 146 -11.93 -2.93 5.33
CA ASP A 146 -11.90 -1.48 5.53
C ASP A 146 -13.16 -0.81 4.97
N ILE A 147 -13.43 0.42 5.45
CA ILE A 147 -14.55 1.25 4.99
C ILE A 147 -14.04 2.28 3.99
N VAL A 148 -14.61 2.29 2.79
CA VAL A 148 -14.39 3.32 1.76
C VAL A 148 -15.56 4.31 1.78
N LEU A 149 -15.28 5.58 2.11
CA LEU A 149 -16.29 6.64 2.12
C LEU A 149 -16.20 7.47 0.82
N ASP A 150 -17.35 7.69 0.18
CA ASP A 150 -17.48 8.54 -1.01
C ASP A 150 -18.56 9.61 -0.78
N PRO A 151 -18.20 10.90 -0.63
CA PRO A 151 -19.16 11.97 -0.39
C PRO A 151 -19.91 12.44 -1.65
N PHE A 152 -19.49 11.97 -2.84
CA PHE A 152 -20.06 12.37 -4.14
C PHE A 152 -20.23 11.14 -5.05
N SER A 153 -21.04 10.19 -4.61
CA SER A 153 -21.02 8.83 -5.15
C SER A 153 -21.56 8.68 -6.57
N GLY A 154 -22.43 9.60 -7.03
CA GLY A 154 -23.01 9.57 -8.37
C GLY A 154 -23.66 8.20 -8.66
N SER A 155 -23.25 7.56 -9.75
CA SER A 155 -23.73 6.23 -10.14
C SER A 155 -23.08 5.05 -9.38
N GLY A 156 -22.43 5.30 -8.25
CA GLY A 156 -22.00 4.26 -7.31
C GLY A 156 -20.76 3.46 -7.71
N THR A 157 -19.85 3.99 -8.53
CA THR A 157 -18.63 3.27 -8.93
C THR A 157 -17.78 2.86 -7.72
N THR A 158 -17.54 3.78 -6.79
CA THR A 158 -16.74 3.51 -5.58
C THR A 158 -17.37 2.40 -4.73
N ALA A 159 -18.67 2.49 -4.47
CA ALA A 159 -19.41 1.48 -3.71
C ALA A 159 -19.38 0.10 -4.37
N ALA A 160 -19.59 0.05 -5.69
CA ALA A 160 -19.57 -1.19 -6.46
C ALA A 160 -18.19 -1.87 -6.41
N VAL A 161 -17.11 -1.12 -6.62
CA VAL A 161 -15.74 -1.67 -6.58
C VAL A 161 -15.32 -2.04 -5.16
N ALA A 162 -15.66 -1.23 -4.15
CA ALA A 162 -15.41 -1.54 -2.75
C ALA A 162 -16.09 -2.86 -2.34
N LYS A 163 -17.39 -3.02 -2.64
CA LYS A 163 -18.13 -4.26 -2.37
C LYS A 163 -17.49 -5.46 -3.07
N ARG A 164 -17.14 -5.32 -4.36
CA ARG A 164 -16.49 -6.40 -5.13
C ARG A 164 -15.19 -6.86 -4.48
N LEU A 165 -14.39 -5.92 -3.97
CA LEU A 165 -13.10 -6.17 -3.31
C LEU A 165 -13.22 -6.50 -1.82
N GLY A 166 -14.41 -6.78 -1.30
CA GLY A 166 -14.60 -7.14 0.11
C GLY A 166 -14.35 -5.98 1.08
N ARG A 167 -14.44 -4.72 0.64
CA ARG A 167 -14.49 -3.54 1.52
C ARG A 167 -15.94 -3.22 1.86
N LYS A 168 -16.13 -2.63 3.03
CA LYS A 168 -17.36 -1.91 3.38
C LYS A 168 -17.33 -0.54 2.70
N TYR A 169 -18.48 0.09 2.53
CA TYR A 169 -18.53 1.43 1.96
C TYR A 169 -19.62 2.29 2.60
N ILE A 170 -19.42 3.61 2.54
CA ILE A 170 -20.43 4.63 2.89
C ILE A 170 -20.46 5.60 1.72
N ALA A 171 -21.62 5.78 1.10
CA ALA A 171 -21.77 6.58 -0.11
C ALA A 171 -22.87 7.62 0.08
N PHE A 172 -22.56 8.88 -0.21
CA PHE A 172 -23.52 9.98 -0.20
C PHE A 172 -23.76 10.47 -1.62
N GLU A 173 -25.03 10.70 -1.95
CA GLU A 173 -25.47 11.28 -3.22
C GLU A 173 -26.75 12.07 -2.97
N LYS A 174 -26.84 13.27 -3.54
CA LYS A 174 -27.96 14.19 -3.35
C LYS A 174 -29.11 13.88 -4.30
N GLU A 175 -28.81 13.48 -5.53
CA GLU A 175 -29.79 13.29 -6.57
C GLU A 175 -30.44 11.89 -6.48
N ALA A 176 -31.75 11.84 -6.21
CA ALA A 176 -32.48 10.60 -5.96
C ALA A 176 -32.37 9.57 -7.11
N LEU A 177 -32.30 10.04 -8.35
CA LEU A 177 -32.08 9.18 -9.52
C LEU A 177 -30.73 8.46 -9.45
N TYR A 178 -29.67 9.17 -9.06
CA TYR A 178 -28.32 8.60 -8.94
C TYR A 178 -28.22 7.65 -7.76
N VAL A 179 -28.90 7.94 -6.64
CA VAL A 179 -29.06 7.01 -5.52
C VAL A 179 -29.67 5.69 -5.99
N LYS A 180 -30.79 5.74 -6.73
CA LYS A 180 -31.46 4.53 -7.26
C LYS A 180 -30.53 3.72 -8.17
N ILE A 181 -29.86 4.39 -9.12
CA ILE A 181 -28.90 3.76 -10.03
C ILE A 181 -27.76 3.08 -9.26
N SER A 182 -27.19 3.78 -8.28
CA SER A 182 -26.12 3.27 -7.42
C SER A 182 -26.57 2.01 -6.66
N GLN A 183 -27.76 2.04 -6.06
CA GLN A 183 -28.33 0.89 -5.34
C GLN A 183 -28.53 -0.33 -6.25
N GLU A 184 -29.16 -0.16 -7.42
CA GLU A 184 -29.37 -1.24 -8.39
C GLU A 184 -28.03 -1.82 -8.89
N ARG A 185 -27.04 -0.96 -9.16
CA ARG A 185 -25.69 -1.39 -9.55
C ARG A 185 -25.05 -2.24 -8.46
N VAL A 186 -25.06 -1.77 -7.21
CA VAL A 186 -24.36 -2.41 -6.09
C VAL A 186 -25.04 -3.71 -5.67
N GLN A 187 -26.36 -3.81 -5.79
CA GLN A 187 -27.10 -5.06 -5.55
C GLN A 187 -26.61 -6.20 -6.44
N LYS A 188 -26.29 -5.91 -7.70
CA LYS A 188 -25.78 -6.90 -8.68
C LYS A 188 -24.34 -7.32 -8.46
N ILE A 189 -23.59 -6.63 -7.61
CA ILE A 189 -22.19 -6.96 -7.34
C ILE A 189 -22.11 -8.15 -6.39
N ILE A 190 -21.42 -9.20 -6.85
CA ILE A 190 -21.01 -10.34 -6.05
C ILE A 190 -19.59 -10.06 -5.50
N PRO A 191 -19.39 -10.04 -4.17
CA PRO A 191 -18.06 -9.90 -3.59
C PRO A 191 -17.15 -11.07 -3.97
N ILE A 192 -15.87 -10.80 -4.17
CA ILE A 192 -14.84 -11.83 -4.35
C ILE A 192 -14.69 -12.62 -3.02
N GLU A 193 -14.47 -13.93 -3.14
CA GLU A 193 -14.28 -14.80 -1.99
C GLU A 193 -13.03 -14.42 -1.18
N LYS A 194 -13.12 -14.55 0.16
CA LYS A 194 -12.08 -14.10 1.09
C LYS A 194 -10.67 -14.64 0.80
N PRO A 195 -10.47 -15.93 0.44
CA PRO A 195 -9.11 -16.44 0.17
C PRO A 195 -8.39 -15.69 -0.96
N LEU A 196 -9.13 -15.17 -1.94
CA LEU A 196 -8.59 -14.40 -3.06
C LEU A 196 -8.29 -12.93 -2.72
N LEU A 197 -8.62 -12.49 -1.51
CA LEU A 197 -8.44 -11.12 -1.04
C LEU A 197 -7.31 -10.98 0.00
N GLU A 198 -6.56 -12.03 0.30
CA GLU A 198 -5.59 -12.03 1.41
C GLU A 198 -4.32 -11.20 1.19
N TYR A 199 -4.04 -10.77 -0.04
CA TYR A 199 -2.84 -10.00 -0.41
C TYR A 199 -1.55 -10.59 0.17
N LEU A 200 -1.34 -11.89 -0.08
CA LEU A 200 -0.23 -12.67 0.50
C LEU A 200 1.14 -12.02 0.29
N ILE A 201 1.36 -11.31 -0.81
CA ILE A 201 2.63 -10.64 -1.11
C ILE A 201 2.91 -9.42 -0.21
N GLU A 202 1.88 -8.86 0.44
CA GLU A 202 2.05 -7.76 1.41
C GLU A 202 2.38 -8.26 2.82
N LYS A 203 2.13 -9.56 3.09
CA LYS A 203 2.40 -10.14 4.41
C LYS A 203 3.91 -10.16 4.65
N ARG A 204 4.37 -9.31 5.56
CA ARG A 204 5.77 -9.31 6.01
C ARG A 204 6.04 -10.56 6.84
N ASN A 205 7.18 -11.20 6.61
CA ASN A 205 7.65 -12.24 7.50
C ASN A 205 7.96 -11.66 8.90
N PRO A 206 7.80 -12.46 9.96
CA PRO A 206 8.21 -12.05 11.30
C PRO A 206 9.68 -11.66 11.27
N LYS A 207 10.03 -10.56 11.95
CA LYS A 207 11.43 -10.17 12.10
C LYS A 207 12.14 -11.24 12.92
N VAL A 208 13.30 -11.71 12.46
CA VAL A 208 14.19 -12.59 13.23
C VAL A 208 15.36 -11.77 13.80
N PRO A 209 15.37 -11.49 15.12
CA PRO A 209 16.51 -10.92 15.81
C PRO A 209 17.74 -11.85 15.80
N PHE A 210 18.94 -11.27 15.92
CA PHE A 210 20.18 -12.05 16.06
C PHE A 210 20.18 -12.94 17.31
N GLY A 211 19.59 -12.49 18.42
CA GLY A 211 19.47 -13.28 19.65
C GLY A 211 18.75 -14.61 19.46
N ASN A 212 17.76 -14.70 18.56
CA ASN A 212 17.06 -15.96 18.28
C ASN A 212 17.99 -17.04 17.72
N LEU A 213 19.02 -16.66 16.96
CA LEU A 213 20.04 -17.60 16.47
C LEU A 213 20.89 -18.12 17.64
N ILE A 214 21.11 -17.29 18.67
CA ILE A 214 21.85 -17.67 19.87
C ILE A 214 21.01 -18.61 20.75
N GLU A 215 19.76 -18.25 21.02
CA GLU A 215 18.83 -19.06 21.81
C GLU A 215 18.65 -20.48 21.25
N LYS A 216 18.60 -20.60 19.92
CA LYS A 216 18.50 -21.90 19.23
C LYS A 216 19.87 -22.50 18.85
N SER A 217 20.97 -21.93 19.35
CA SER A 217 22.33 -22.45 19.19
C SER A 217 22.86 -22.55 17.75
N TYR A 218 22.28 -21.81 16.80
CA TYR A 218 22.87 -21.63 15.46
C TYR A 218 24.19 -20.84 15.55
N VAL A 219 24.26 -19.90 16.50
CA VAL A 219 25.46 -19.17 16.90
C VAL A 219 25.63 -19.31 18.40
N LYS A 220 26.85 -19.49 18.90
CA LYS A 220 27.10 -19.73 20.33
C LYS A 220 27.59 -18.46 21.03
N ILE A 221 27.29 -18.34 22.32
CA ILE A 221 27.91 -17.33 23.19
C ILE A 221 29.41 -17.60 23.24
N GLY A 222 30.21 -16.53 23.18
CA GLY A 222 31.68 -16.59 23.14
C GLY A 222 32.27 -16.93 21.77
N GLU A 223 31.44 -17.29 20.80
CA GLU A 223 31.86 -17.57 19.43
C GLU A 223 32.28 -16.27 18.72
N PHE A 224 33.25 -16.35 17.80
CA PHE A 224 33.64 -15.21 16.98
C PHE A 224 32.85 -15.17 15.67
N LEU A 225 32.32 -13.99 15.36
CA LEU A 225 31.89 -13.61 14.02
C LEU A 225 33.07 -13.01 13.26
N TYR A 226 33.12 -13.21 11.95
CA TYR A 226 34.17 -12.74 11.06
C TYR A 226 33.59 -11.96 9.89
N SER A 227 34.33 -11.00 9.34
CA SER A 227 34.04 -10.47 8.00
C SER A 227 34.31 -11.53 6.92
N ASN A 228 33.75 -11.36 5.72
CA ASN A 228 33.93 -12.31 4.59
C ASN A 228 35.40 -12.57 4.22
N ASN A 229 36.29 -11.61 4.48
CA ASN A 229 37.72 -11.66 4.23
C ASN A 229 38.53 -12.01 5.49
N CYS A 230 37.87 -12.34 6.59
CA CYS A 230 38.47 -12.64 7.90
C CYS A 230 39.34 -11.53 8.51
N LEU A 231 39.35 -10.30 7.96
CA LEU A 231 40.15 -9.19 8.49
C LEU A 231 39.64 -8.67 9.82
N TYR A 232 38.34 -8.81 10.07
CA TYR A 232 37.68 -8.32 11.27
C TYR A 232 36.99 -9.48 11.98
N SER A 233 37.06 -9.50 13.31
CA SER A 233 36.34 -10.46 14.12
C SER A 233 35.75 -9.82 15.36
N ALA A 234 34.57 -10.26 15.77
CA ALA A 234 33.87 -9.77 16.95
C ALA A 234 33.30 -10.95 17.75
N GLN A 235 33.43 -10.92 19.06
CA GLN A 235 32.99 -12.00 19.93
C GLN A 235 31.51 -11.84 20.31
N VAL A 236 30.75 -12.92 20.23
CA VAL A 236 29.32 -12.95 20.61
C VAL A 236 29.18 -12.95 22.13
N MET A 237 28.39 -12.02 22.64
CA MET A 237 28.14 -11.83 24.06
C MET A 237 26.82 -12.49 24.48
N ALA A 238 26.65 -12.74 25.79
CA ALA A 238 25.47 -13.42 26.33
C ALA A 238 24.16 -12.62 26.15
N ASP A 239 24.24 -11.29 26.06
CA ASP A 239 23.10 -10.38 25.84
C ASP A 239 22.77 -10.19 24.34
N SER A 240 23.30 -11.06 23.47
CA SER A 240 23.17 -10.98 22.00
C SER A 240 23.85 -9.78 21.33
N SER A 241 24.67 -9.03 22.06
CA SER A 241 25.60 -8.07 21.47
C SER A 241 26.85 -8.77 20.93
N ILE A 242 27.68 -8.04 20.19
CA ILE A 242 29.02 -8.48 19.79
C ILE A 242 30.05 -7.44 20.25
N ASN A 243 31.21 -7.93 20.67
CA ASN A 243 32.34 -7.13 21.13
C ASN A 243 33.45 -7.14 20.07
N TYR A 244 33.79 -5.97 19.55
CA TYR A 244 34.92 -5.74 18.65
C TYR A 244 35.93 -4.82 19.35
N ASN A 245 37.08 -5.37 19.78
CA ASN A 245 38.15 -4.59 20.40
C ASN A 245 37.71 -3.67 21.56
N GLY A 246 36.75 -4.11 22.38
CA GLY A 246 36.21 -3.35 23.51
C GLY A 246 34.93 -2.57 23.19
N GLU A 247 34.61 -2.38 21.90
CA GLU A 247 33.37 -1.75 21.47
C GLU A 247 32.23 -2.76 21.39
N VAL A 248 31.16 -2.53 22.14
CA VAL A 248 30.02 -3.44 22.27
C VAL A 248 28.76 -2.86 21.62
N GLY A 249 28.08 -3.69 20.84
CA GLY A 249 26.84 -3.29 20.18
C GLY A 249 26.20 -4.40 19.37
N SER A 250 25.12 -4.06 18.65
CA SER A 250 24.48 -5.00 17.73
C SER A 250 25.38 -5.32 16.53
N ILE A 251 25.07 -6.43 15.84
CA ILE A 251 25.71 -6.81 14.57
C ILE A 251 25.74 -5.67 13.53
N HIS A 252 24.74 -4.80 13.56
CA HIS A 252 24.61 -3.63 12.68
C HIS A 252 25.51 -2.48 13.13
N LYS A 253 25.50 -2.14 14.43
CA LYS A 253 26.28 -1.03 14.98
C LYS A 253 27.78 -1.28 14.83
N ILE A 254 28.23 -2.49 15.17
CA ILE A 254 29.66 -2.82 15.13
C ILE A 254 30.16 -2.94 13.68
N SER A 255 29.39 -3.53 12.77
CA SER A 255 29.79 -3.55 11.35
C SER A 255 29.81 -2.15 10.72
N ALA A 256 28.90 -1.26 11.12
CA ALA A 256 28.92 0.14 10.68
C ALA A 256 30.16 0.88 11.21
N LEU A 257 30.50 0.67 12.49
CA LEU A 257 31.71 1.21 13.13
C LEU A 257 32.97 0.79 12.38
N ILE A 258 33.15 -0.51 12.11
CA ILE A 258 34.30 -1.05 11.37
C ILE A 258 34.43 -0.42 9.99
N LEU A 259 33.31 -0.15 9.31
CA LEU A 259 33.28 0.44 7.97
C LEU A 259 33.33 1.98 7.96
N GLY A 260 33.35 2.64 9.13
CA GLY A 260 33.26 4.09 9.22
C GLY A 260 31.94 4.67 8.69
N LYS A 261 30.84 3.92 8.78
CA LYS A 261 29.50 4.30 8.28
C LYS A 261 28.55 4.60 9.43
N THR A 262 27.50 5.37 9.14
CA THR A 262 26.41 5.65 10.10
C THR A 262 25.50 4.44 10.34
N ASN A 263 25.35 3.58 9.32
CA ASN A 263 24.61 2.32 9.42
C ASN A 263 25.21 1.27 8.48
N ASN A 264 24.95 0.00 8.80
CA ASN A 264 25.32 -1.13 7.94
C ASN A 264 24.43 -2.35 8.22
N ASN A 265 24.21 -3.19 7.19
CA ASN A 265 23.49 -4.44 7.37
C ASN A 265 24.43 -5.54 7.91
N GLY A 266 24.44 -5.73 9.24
CA GLY A 266 25.24 -6.75 9.90
C GLY A 266 24.97 -8.19 9.42
N TRP A 267 23.76 -8.51 8.96
CA TRP A 267 23.45 -9.84 8.43
C TRP A 267 24.31 -10.21 7.23
N GLY A 268 24.59 -9.25 6.34
CA GLY A 268 25.42 -9.46 5.16
C GLY A 268 26.92 -9.26 5.40
N PHE A 269 27.31 -8.84 6.59
CA PHE A 269 28.72 -8.55 6.91
C PHE A 269 29.38 -9.69 7.69
N TRP A 270 28.64 -10.34 8.59
CA TRP A 270 29.18 -11.30 9.55
C TRP A 270 29.01 -12.76 9.10
N PHE A 271 30.02 -13.55 9.42
CA PHE A 271 30.10 -14.98 9.15
C PHE A 271 30.55 -15.71 10.41
N VAL A 272 30.11 -16.94 10.60
CA VAL A 272 30.67 -17.85 11.59
C VAL A 272 31.58 -18.86 10.89
N LYS A 273 32.59 -19.37 11.62
CA LYS A 273 33.46 -20.42 11.08
C LYS A 273 32.89 -21.80 11.43
N ARG A 274 32.63 -22.64 10.43
CA ARG A 274 32.14 -24.03 10.57
C ARG A 274 32.97 -24.93 9.67
N ASP A 275 33.57 -25.98 10.22
CA ASP A 275 34.39 -26.94 9.43
C ASP A 275 35.39 -26.27 8.48
N ASN A 276 36.06 -25.23 8.99
CA ASN A 276 37.02 -24.40 8.27
C ASN A 276 36.45 -23.57 7.08
N THR A 277 35.14 -23.46 6.96
CA THR A 277 34.43 -22.59 6.01
C THR A 277 33.73 -21.44 6.72
N LEU A 278 33.54 -20.33 6.02
CA LEU A 278 32.72 -19.22 6.51
C LEU A 278 31.27 -19.43 6.10
N VAL A 279 30.37 -19.44 7.09
CA VAL A 279 28.92 -19.52 6.89
C VAL A 279 28.30 -18.18 7.27
N SER A 280 27.54 -17.58 6.37
CA SER A 280 26.90 -16.28 6.63
C SER A 280 25.87 -16.40 7.75
N ILE A 281 25.86 -15.44 8.68
CA ILE A 281 24.81 -15.41 9.71
C ILE A 281 23.43 -15.11 9.09
N ASN A 282 23.38 -14.54 7.89
CA ASN A 282 22.12 -14.38 7.15
C ASN A 282 21.57 -15.73 6.66
N ASP A 283 22.44 -16.65 6.27
CA ASP A 283 22.01 -17.98 5.83
C ASP A 283 21.50 -18.79 7.04
N LEU A 284 22.17 -18.67 8.19
CA LEU A 284 21.69 -19.23 9.46
C LEU A 284 20.34 -18.63 9.87
N ARG A 285 20.12 -17.34 9.63
CA ARG A 285 18.80 -16.71 9.86
C ARG A 285 17.73 -17.32 8.98
N HIS A 286 18.03 -17.57 7.70
CA HIS A 286 17.09 -18.23 6.79
C HIS A 286 16.83 -19.68 7.19
N GLN A 287 17.84 -20.40 7.67
CA GLN A 287 17.67 -21.75 8.21
C GLN A 287 16.74 -21.73 9.43
N TYR A 288 16.97 -20.82 10.38
CA TYR A 288 16.08 -20.59 11.52
C TYR A 288 14.63 -20.30 11.09
N GLU A 289 14.44 -19.42 10.09
CA GLU A 289 13.10 -19.10 9.58
C GLU A 289 12.39 -20.35 9.03
N GLN A 290 13.10 -21.23 8.33
CA GLN A 290 12.53 -22.45 7.77
C GLN A 290 12.22 -23.49 8.86
N GLU A 291 13.15 -23.73 9.78
CA GLU A 291 13.01 -24.78 10.79
C GLU A 291 12.07 -24.39 11.94
N GLN A 292 12.03 -23.10 12.30
CA GLN A 292 11.32 -22.65 13.52
C GLN A 292 10.03 -21.85 13.20
N LEU A 293 9.97 -21.14 12.07
CA LEU A 293 8.83 -20.28 11.73
C LEU A 293 7.93 -20.81 10.59
N ARG A 294 8.41 -21.73 9.75
CA ARG A 294 7.57 -22.37 8.71
C ARG A 294 6.85 -23.62 9.20
N VAL A 295 7.44 -24.39 10.13
CA VAL A 295 6.76 -25.54 10.76
C VAL A 295 5.45 -25.10 11.41
N THR A 296 5.43 -23.94 12.06
CA THR A 296 4.22 -23.34 12.63
C THR A 296 3.18 -22.89 11.60
N LYS A 297 3.54 -22.58 10.34
CA LYS A 297 2.55 -22.21 9.30
C LYS A 297 1.92 -23.42 8.61
N SER A 298 2.68 -24.50 8.42
CA SER A 298 2.17 -25.74 7.81
C SER A 298 1.15 -26.42 8.70
N ASP A 299 1.43 -26.48 10.01
CA ASP A 299 0.53 -27.11 10.99
C ASP A 299 -0.76 -26.29 11.17
N ILE A 300 -0.68 -24.96 11.10
CA ILE A 300 -1.87 -24.08 11.11
C ILE A 300 -2.71 -24.24 9.82
N ILE A 301 -2.08 -24.40 8.65
CA ILE A 301 -2.81 -24.65 7.40
C ILE A 301 -3.47 -26.04 7.43
N GLN A 302 -2.82 -27.06 7.99
CA GLN A 302 -3.44 -28.37 8.18
C GLN A 302 -4.56 -28.33 9.23
N GLU A 303 -4.42 -27.62 10.34
CA GLU A 303 -5.50 -27.41 11.33
C GLU A 303 -6.69 -26.63 10.75
N ILE A 304 -6.44 -25.65 9.88
CA ILE A 304 -7.52 -24.92 9.19
C ILE A 304 -8.19 -25.84 8.16
N ILE A 305 -7.46 -26.68 7.44
CA ILE A 305 -8.07 -27.62 6.47
C ILE A 305 -8.86 -28.73 7.20
N PHE A 306 -8.41 -29.19 8.37
CA PHE A 306 -9.09 -30.24 9.14
C PHE A 306 -10.34 -29.75 9.89
N ASN A 307 -10.41 -28.48 10.29
CA ASN A 307 -11.58 -27.92 10.98
C ASN A 307 -12.73 -27.51 10.02
N TYR A 308 -12.60 -27.78 8.71
CA TYR A 308 -13.63 -27.52 7.69
C TYR A 308 -13.99 -28.77 6.86
N GLN A 309 -13.72 -29.98 7.36
CA GLN A 309 -14.38 -31.22 6.92
C GLN A 309 -15.45 -31.62 7.94
#